data_AF-A0AAJ4XUT1-F1
#
_entry.id   AF-A0AAJ4XUT1-F1
#
_cell.length_a   1.000
_cell.length_b   1.000
_cell.length_c   1.000
_cell.angle_alpha   90.00
_cell.angle_beta   90.00
_cell.angle_gamma   90.00
#
_symmetry.space_group_name_H-M   'P 1'
#
loop_
_entity.id
_entity.type
_entity.pdbx_description
1 polymer ?
#
loop_
_entity_poly.entity_id
_entity_poly.type
_entity_poly.pdbx_seq_one_letter_code
_entity_poly.pdbx_strand_id
1 'polypeptide(L)'
;MRNWERALSVLEALYERGQAAGHGWTLDTELLLSHQQQVNVLEGQGLVELACGEDRAELSVLEGRPVRWAARLTPYGHDTLAYGQSRPRAEHSPGEAASDRQVVELIPSQMAALRVFIGLTGQLRVPPVDGLAEQVRTASCDHGIKRWRLHLTQEQMGSVAYGLWLHRMTGSAAEANRFGREYGVVYSPARASSNPSAAGGAARGGMGVSG
;
A
#
# COMPACT_ATOMS: atom_id res chain seq x y z
N MET A 1 14.62 -7.09 -16.57
CA MET A 1 13.76 -7.05 -15.37
C MET A 1 13.13 -5.69 -15.26
N ARG A 2 11.80 -5.62 -15.22
CA ARG A 2 11.07 -4.37 -14.97
C ARG A 2 11.28 -3.95 -13.51
N ASN A 3 11.26 -2.65 -13.23
CA ASN A 3 11.53 -2.08 -11.90
C ASN A 3 10.64 -2.72 -10.80
N TRP A 4 9.37 -3.01 -11.12
CA TRP A 4 8.42 -3.65 -10.19
C TRP A 4 8.75 -5.12 -9.85
N GLU A 5 9.36 -5.88 -10.77
CA GLU A 5 9.78 -7.27 -10.50
C GLU A 5 10.90 -7.28 -9.45
N ARG A 6 11.82 -6.31 -9.53
CA ARG A 6 12.88 -6.12 -8.51
C ARG A 6 12.31 -5.68 -7.17
N ALA A 7 11.30 -4.81 -7.18
CA ALA A 7 10.64 -4.36 -5.95
C ALA A 7 9.92 -5.52 -5.24
N LEU A 8 9.19 -6.37 -5.98
CA LEU A 8 8.56 -7.56 -5.42
C LEU A 8 9.57 -8.56 -4.87
N SER A 9 10.68 -8.80 -5.58
CA SER A 9 11.74 -9.67 -5.06
C SER A 9 12.34 -9.15 -3.75
N VAL A 10 12.45 -7.82 -3.56
CA VAL A 10 12.93 -7.25 -2.29
C VAL A 10 11.88 -7.40 -1.17
N LEU A 11 10.60 -7.17 -1.46
CA LEU A 11 9.52 -7.35 -0.48
C LEU A 11 9.38 -8.82 -0.06
N GLU A 12 9.45 -9.75 -1.02
CA GLU A 12 9.42 -11.19 -0.76
C GLU A 12 10.61 -11.62 0.11
N ALA A 13 11.80 -11.13 -0.21
CA ALA A 13 13.00 -11.53 0.50
C ALA A 13 13.07 -10.90 1.92
N LEU A 14 12.43 -9.75 2.16
CA LEU A 14 12.24 -9.19 3.50
C LEU A 14 11.18 -9.98 4.29
N TYR A 15 10.09 -10.37 3.62
CA TYR A 15 9.02 -11.17 4.24
C TYR A 15 9.55 -12.52 4.72
N GLU A 16 10.17 -13.30 3.84
CA GLU A 16 10.70 -14.64 4.15
C GLU A 16 11.72 -14.61 5.31
N ARG A 17 12.63 -13.62 5.31
CA ARG A 17 13.64 -13.48 6.36
C ARG A 17 13.06 -13.01 7.67
N GLY A 18 12.17 -12.02 7.64
CA GLY A 18 11.46 -11.57 8.84
C GLY A 18 10.67 -12.70 9.50
N GLN A 19 10.06 -13.58 8.70
CA GLN A 19 9.36 -14.77 9.20
C GLN A 19 10.32 -15.83 9.73
N ALA A 20 11.44 -16.08 9.05
CA ALA A 20 12.46 -17.02 9.52
C ALA A 20 13.09 -16.60 10.86
N ALA A 21 13.25 -15.30 11.09
CA ALA A 21 13.78 -14.75 12.34
C ALA A 21 12.75 -14.74 13.48
N GLY A 22 11.47 -14.97 13.19
CA GLY A 22 10.39 -15.07 14.19
C GLY A 22 9.95 -13.75 14.85
N HIS A 23 10.74 -12.68 14.69
CA HIS A 23 10.42 -11.33 15.19
C HIS A 23 9.96 -10.37 14.08
N GLY A 24 9.83 -10.85 12.83
CA GLY A 24 9.27 -10.07 11.71
C GLY A 24 10.21 -9.00 11.14
N TRP A 25 11.45 -8.90 11.61
CA TRP A 25 12.44 -7.95 11.12
C TRP A 25 13.53 -8.67 10.32
N THR A 26 13.96 -8.06 9.21
CA THR A 26 15.15 -8.50 8.47
C THR A 26 16.35 -7.66 8.88
N LEU A 27 17.49 -8.30 9.14
CA LEU A 27 18.72 -7.64 9.57
C LEU A 27 19.68 -7.37 8.39
N ASP A 28 20.68 -6.50 8.60
CA ASP A 28 21.63 -6.08 7.56
C ASP A 28 22.48 -7.23 7.02
N THR A 29 22.83 -8.19 7.88
CA THR A 29 23.65 -9.35 7.51
C THR A 29 22.97 -10.28 6.51
N GLU A 30 21.67 -10.11 6.29
CA GLU A 30 20.87 -11.05 5.51
C GLU A 30 20.54 -10.52 4.10
N LEU A 31 20.86 -9.25 3.81
CA LEU A 31 20.54 -8.58 2.55
C LEU A 31 21.79 -8.19 1.74
N LEU A 32 21.69 -8.31 0.42
CA LEU A 32 22.67 -7.75 -0.52
C LEU A 32 22.59 -6.21 -0.52
N LEU A 33 23.72 -5.54 -0.76
CA LEU A 33 23.81 -4.06 -0.82
C LEU A 33 22.83 -3.43 -1.83
N SER A 34 22.56 -4.12 -2.94
CA SER A 34 21.56 -3.70 -3.95
C SER A 34 20.13 -3.70 -3.40
N HIS A 35 19.80 -4.59 -2.45
CA HIS A 35 18.50 -4.59 -1.78
C HIS A 35 18.40 -3.43 -0.79
N GLN A 36 19.47 -3.04 -0.09
CA GLN A 36 19.44 -1.92 0.85
C GLN A 36 19.10 -0.59 0.19
N GLN A 37 19.65 -0.31 -1.01
CA GLN A 37 19.29 0.91 -1.77
C GLN A 37 17.82 0.91 -2.18
N GLN A 38 17.28 -0.25 -2.57
CA GLN A 38 15.86 -0.39 -2.92
C GLN A 38 14.95 -0.27 -1.69
N VAL A 39 15.39 -0.73 -0.51
CA VAL A 39 14.63 -0.59 0.73
C VAL A 39 14.38 0.88 1.07
N ASN A 40 15.37 1.76 0.90
CA ASN A 40 15.15 3.21 1.12
C ASN A 40 14.09 3.81 0.19
N VAL A 41 14.02 3.31 -1.06
CA VAL A 41 12.97 3.73 -2.01
C VAL A 41 11.60 3.22 -1.58
N LEU A 42 11.53 1.97 -1.07
CA LEU A 42 10.29 1.35 -0.58
C LEU A 42 9.83 1.96 0.76
N GLU A 43 10.76 2.41 1.59
CA GLU A 43 10.49 3.17 2.82
C GLU A 43 9.86 4.53 2.50
N GLY A 44 10.43 5.27 1.54
CA GLY A 44 9.84 6.52 1.06
C GLY A 44 8.45 6.34 0.43
N GLN A 45 8.07 5.11 0.07
CA GLN A 45 6.75 4.73 -0.44
C GLN A 45 5.82 4.16 0.64
N GLY A 46 6.30 4.04 1.89
CA GLY A 46 5.55 3.50 3.02
C GLY A 46 5.31 1.99 2.97
N LEU A 47 6.01 1.25 2.11
CA LEU A 47 5.88 -0.21 1.97
C LEU A 47 6.76 -0.97 2.97
N VAL A 48 7.83 -0.33 3.42
CA VAL A 48 8.78 -0.87 4.39
C VAL A 48 8.99 0.18 5.46
N GLU A 49 9.18 -0.25 6.70
CA GLU A 49 9.63 0.63 7.77
C GLU A 49 11.01 0.19 8.28
N LEU A 50 11.80 1.19 8.66
CA LEU A 50 13.13 1.00 9.24
C LEU A 50 13.04 1.06 10.77
N ALA A 51 13.74 0.15 11.43
CA ALA A 51 13.80 0.08 12.88
C ALA A 51 14.37 1.38 13.46
N CYS A 52 13.68 1.93 14.46
CA CYS A 52 14.15 3.11 15.17
C CYS A 52 15.30 2.76 16.14
N GLY A 53 15.73 3.73 16.96
CA GLY A 53 16.77 3.47 17.97
C GLY A 53 16.35 2.41 19.00
N GLU A 54 15.10 2.48 19.45
CA GLU A 54 14.53 1.58 20.46
C GLU A 54 14.34 0.16 19.89
N ASP A 55 13.70 0.04 18.73
CA ASP A 55 13.53 -1.25 18.03
C ASP A 55 14.88 -1.96 17.84
N ARG A 56 15.93 -1.22 17.45
CA ARG A 56 17.28 -1.80 17.27
C ARG A 56 17.92 -2.22 18.58
N ALA A 57 17.66 -1.52 19.68
CA ALA A 57 18.17 -1.91 20.99
C ALA A 57 17.50 -3.22 21.46
N GLU A 58 16.18 -3.32 21.32
CA GLU A 58 15.43 -4.55 21.63
C GLU A 58 15.89 -5.73 20.76
N LEU A 59 16.02 -5.51 19.46
CA LEU A 59 16.55 -6.51 18.53
C LEU A 59 17.99 -6.91 18.88
N SER A 60 18.83 -5.97 19.34
CA SER A 60 20.20 -6.30 19.76
C SER A 60 20.23 -7.21 20.99
N VAL A 61 19.28 -7.04 21.90
CA VAL A 61 19.13 -7.92 23.07
C VAL A 61 18.66 -9.31 22.63
N LEU A 62 17.68 -9.39 21.74
CA LEU A 62 17.15 -10.67 21.22
C LEU A 62 18.21 -11.46 20.43
N GLU A 63 18.99 -10.77 19.60
CA GLU A 63 20.03 -11.38 18.76
C GLU A 63 21.34 -11.65 19.51
N GLY A 64 21.52 -11.08 20.71
CA GLY A 64 22.77 -11.16 21.47
C GLY A 64 23.95 -10.45 20.78
N ARG A 65 23.69 -9.59 19.79
CA ARG A 65 24.69 -8.83 19.03
C ARG A 65 24.15 -7.46 18.63
N PRO A 66 25.01 -6.44 18.42
CA PRO A 66 24.56 -5.12 18.01
C PRO A 66 23.88 -5.12 16.63
N VAL A 67 22.60 -4.75 16.59
CA VAL A 67 21.81 -4.57 15.36
C VAL A 67 21.92 -3.12 14.90
N ARG A 68 22.60 -2.90 13.76
CA ARG A 68 22.82 -1.55 13.21
C ARG A 68 21.70 -1.10 12.30
N TRP A 69 21.00 -2.05 11.69
CA TRP A 69 19.94 -1.80 10.74
C TRP A 69 18.98 -2.98 10.75
N ALA A 70 17.69 -2.67 10.67
CA ALA A 70 16.64 -3.66 10.50
C ALA A 70 15.48 -3.03 9.73
N ALA A 71 14.79 -3.83 8.92
CA ALA A 71 13.62 -3.41 8.16
C ALA A 71 12.53 -4.46 8.23
N ARG A 72 11.27 -4.03 8.21
CA ARG A 72 10.11 -4.92 8.08
C ARG A 72 9.07 -4.36 7.13
N LEU A 73 8.25 -5.24 6.56
CA LEU A 73 7.13 -4.82 5.74
C LEU A 73 6.11 -4.08 6.61
N THR A 74 5.62 -2.95 6.11
CA THR A 74 4.42 -2.33 6.67
C THR A 74 3.19 -3.14 6.24
N PRO A 75 2.00 -2.88 6.80
CA PRO A 75 0.76 -3.47 6.27
C PRO A 75 0.60 -3.27 4.76
N TYR A 76 0.97 -2.09 4.24
CA TYR A 76 0.93 -1.80 2.80
C TYR A 76 1.95 -2.59 1.99
N GLY A 77 3.14 -2.85 2.54
CA GLY A 77 4.13 -3.74 1.94
C GLY A 77 3.64 -5.18 1.84
N HIS A 78 3.00 -5.68 2.88
CA HIS A 78 2.38 -7.02 2.89
C HIS A 78 1.29 -7.13 1.83
N ASP A 79 0.39 -6.15 1.75
CA ASP A 79 -0.69 -6.15 0.77
C ASP A 79 -0.15 -6.02 -0.67
N THR A 80 0.94 -5.27 -0.86
CA THR A 80 1.63 -5.14 -2.17
C THR A 80 2.26 -6.47 -2.60
N LEU A 81 2.90 -7.20 -1.67
CA LEU A 81 3.49 -8.51 -1.94
C LEU A 81 2.41 -9.54 -2.32
N ALA A 82 1.35 -9.64 -1.52
CA ALA A 82 0.23 -10.55 -1.77
C ALA A 82 -0.46 -10.27 -3.12
N TYR A 83 -0.66 -8.98 -3.45
CA TYR A 83 -1.23 -8.56 -4.72
C TYR A 83 -0.34 -8.94 -5.91
N GLY A 84 0.98 -8.71 -5.81
CA GLY A 84 1.94 -9.02 -6.87
C GLY A 84 2.00 -10.51 -7.19
N GLN A 85 1.93 -11.37 -6.18
CA GLN A 85 1.96 -12.83 -6.32
C GLN A 85 0.67 -13.40 -6.93
N SER A 86 -0.46 -12.71 -6.73
CA SER A 86 -1.79 -13.23 -7.10
C SER A 86 -2.26 -12.87 -8.50
N ARG A 87 -1.46 -12.14 -9.29
CA ARG A 87 -1.85 -11.56 -10.59
C ARG A 87 -2.10 -12.63 -11.69
N PRO A 88 -3.35 -12.85 -12.17
CA PRO A 88 -3.65 -13.72 -13.30
C PRO A 88 -3.92 -12.91 -14.60
N ARG A 89 -3.80 -13.55 -15.78
CA ARG A 89 -4.14 -12.98 -17.10
C ARG A 89 -5.61 -13.32 -17.46
N ALA A 90 -6.38 -12.34 -17.94
CA ALA A 90 -7.85 -12.22 -17.78
C ALA A 90 -8.77 -12.95 -18.78
N GLU A 91 -10.01 -13.30 -18.35
CA GLU A 91 -11.29 -13.44 -19.14
C GLU A 91 -12.59 -13.09 -18.30
N HIS A 92 -13.81 -13.14 -18.91
CA HIS A 92 -14.96 -12.16 -18.83
C HIS A 92 -16.34 -12.54 -18.12
N SER A 93 -17.12 -11.48 -17.75
CA SER A 93 -18.64 -11.24 -17.64
C SER A 93 -19.56 -11.89 -16.54
N PRO A 94 -20.86 -11.47 -16.29
CA PRO A 94 -21.47 -10.14 -15.89
C PRO A 94 -22.69 -10.15 -14.86
N GLY A 95 -23.20 -8.98 -14.37
CA GLY A 95 -24.69 -8.72 -14.13
C GLY A 95 -25.25 -7.83 -12.95
N GLU A 96 -25.81 -6.63 -13.27
CA GLU A 96 -26.48 -5.45 -12.56
C GLU A 96 -27.31 -5.62 -11.24
N ALA A 97 -27.66 -4.64 -10.35
CA ALA A 97 -28.08 -3.20 -10.45
C ALA A 97 -28.04 -2.35 -9.12
N ALA A 98 -28.52 -1.08 -9.19
CA ALA A 98 -28.11 0.15 -8.46
C ALA A 98 -28.95 0.71 -7.25
N SER A 99 -28.33 1.59 -6.41
CA SER A 99 -28.90 2.75 -5.65
C SER A 99 -27.81 3.51 -4.85
N ASP A 100 -28.04 4.75 -4.39
CA ASP A 100 -27.19 5.70 -3.57
C ASP A 100 -25.73 5.99 -4.01
N ARG A 101 -25.40 5.53 -5.20
CA ARG A 101 -24.04 5.30 -5.63
C ARG A 101 -23.75 6.02 -6.94
N GLN A 102 -22.58 6.65 -7.00
CA GLN A 102 -22.09 7.31 -8.20
C GLN A 102 -21.75 6.27 -9.27
N VAL A 103 -22.13 6.57 -10.51
CA VAL A 103 -21.71 5.78 -11.68
C VAL A 103 -20.22 6.02 -11.92
N VAL A 104 -19.44 4.96 -11.77
CA VAL A 104 -18.00 4.93 -12.01
C VAL A 104 -17.74 4.02 -13.19
N GLU A 105 -17.14 4.58 -14.23
CA GLU A 105 -16.68 3.86 -15.41
C GLU A 105 -15.20 3.51 -15.27
N LEU A 106 -14.90 2.22 -15.34
CA LEU A 106 -13.54 1.69 -15.32
C LEU A 106 -13.16 1.11 -16.68
N ILE A 107 -11.94 1.37 -17.13
CA ILE A 107 -11.39 0.65 -18.28
C ILE A 107 -11.09 -0.82 -17.90
N PRO A 108 -10.88 -1.73 -18.87
CA PRO A 108 -10.70 -3.14 -18.57
C PRO A 108 -9.52 -3.44 -17.65
N SER A 109 -8.42 -2.67 -17.73
CA SER A 109 -7.27 -2.84 -16.83
C SER A 109 -7.56 -2.39 -15.40
N GLN A 110 -8.32 -1.31 -15.20
CA GLN A 110 -8.77 -0.88 -13.87
C GLN A 110 -9.72 -1.91 -13.25
N MET A 111 -10.66 -2.45 -14.04
CA MET A 111 -11.58 -3.49 -13.56
C MET A 111 -10.84 -4.80 -13.22
N ALA A 112 -9.86 -5.20 -14.02
CA ALA A 112 -9.02 -6.34 -13.73
C ALA A 112 -8.23 -6.14 -12.42
N ALA A 113 -7.65 -4.96 -12.24
CA ALA A 113 -6.94 -4.61 -11.02
C ALA A 113 -7.84 -4.67 -9.78
N LEU A 114 -9.07 -4.16 -9.90
CA LEU A 114 -10.07 -4.17 -8.85
C LEU A 114 -10.57 -5.59 -8.51
N ARG A 115 -10.75 -6.46 -9.51
CA ARG A 115 -11.12 -7.87 -9.28
C ARG A 115 -10.06 -8.63 -8.49
N VAL A 116 -8.78 -8.40 -8.79
CA VAL A 116 -7.68 -8.99 -8.01
C VAL A 116 -7.73 -8.51 -6.57
N PHE A 117 -7.92 -7.19 -6.35
CA PHE A 117 -8.03 -6.62 -5.00
C PHE A 117 -9.17 -7.27 -4.19
N ILE A 118 -10.35 -7.43 -4.77
CA ILE A 118 -11.50 -8.07 -4.10
C ILE A 118 -11.26 -9.56 -3.85
N GLY A 119 -10.60 -10.26 -4.77
CA GLY A 119 -10.23 -11.67 -4.60
C GLY A 119 -9.32 -11.92 -3.40
N LEU A 120 -8.68 -10.88 -2.86
CA LEU A 120 -7.75 -10.95 -1.73
C LEU A 120 -8.37 -10.51 -0.40
N THR A 121 -9.69 -10.32 -0.30
CA THR A 121 -10.37 -9.82 0.91
C THR A 121 -9.95 -10.53 2.22
N GLY A 122 -9.67 -11.83 2.19
CA GLY A 122 -9.21 -12.59 3.37
C GLY A 122 -7.70 -12.62 3.61
N GLN A 123 -6.90 -12.02 2.74
CA GLN A 123 -5.43 -11.99 2.78
C GLN A 123 -4.88 -10.58 2.98
N LEU A 124 -5.68 -9.55 2.70
CA LEU A 124 -5.31 -8.15 2.86
C LEU A 124 -5.45 -7.73 4.32
N ARG A 125 -4.50 -6.93 4.80
CA ARG A 125 -4.57 -6.28 6.11
C ARG A 125 -5.53 -5.09 6.11
N VAL A 126 -5.69 -4.42 4.96
CA VAL A 126 -6.75 -3.44 4.73
C VAL A 126 -7.81 -4.06 3.81
N PRO A 127 -8.95 -4.52 4.33
CA PRO A 127 -9.96 -5.19 3.52
C PRO A 127 -10.68 -4.22 2.58
N PRO A 128 -11.19 -4.70 1.43
CA PRO A 128 -12.14 -3.95 0.62
C PRO A 128 -13.36 -3.53 1.45
N VAL A 129 -13.86 -2.33 1.21
CA VAL A 129 -15.05 -1.80 1.88
C VAL A 129 -16.27 -2.69 1.55
N ASP A 130 -17.15 -2.85 2.54
CA ASP A 130 -18.34 -3.68 2.42
C ASP A 130 -19.21 -3.30 1.21
N GLY A 131 -19.77 -4.32 0.56
CA GLY A 131 -20.58 -4.17 -0.65
C GLY A 131 -19.80 -3.90 -1.94
N LEU A 132 -18.49 -3.56 -1.89
CA LEU A 132 -17.69 -3.34 -3.10
C LEU A 132 -17.55 -4.63 -3.95
N ALA A 133 -17.40 -5.78 -3.28
CA ALA A 133 -17.34 -7.09 -3.94
C ALA A 133 -18.63 -7.39 -4.73
N GLU A 134 -19.78 -7.03 -4.15
CA GLU A 134 -21.08 -7.20 -4.80
C GLU A 134 -21.24 -6.26 -5.99
N GLN A 135 -20.75 -5.01 -5.88
CA GLN A 135 -20.76 -4.07 -7.00
C GLN A 135 -19.87 -4.49 -8.17
N VAL A 136 -18.76 -5.17 -7.90
CA VAL A 136 -17.90 -5.72 -8.96
C VAL A 136 -18.48 -6.95 -9.62
N ARG A 137 -19.19 -7.80 -8.85
CA ARG A 137 -19.96 -8.93 -9.42
C ARG A 137 -21.08 -8.41 -10.32
N THR A 138 -21.78 -7.39 -9.86
CA THR A 138 -22.93 -6.81 -10.56
C THR A 138 -22.57 -5.77 -11.63
N ALA A 139 -21.28 -5.50 -11.82
CA ALA A 139 -20.83 -4.54 -12.83
C ALA A 139 -21.25 -4.96 -14.24
N SER A 140 -21.76 -4.00 -15.02
CA SER A 140 -22.10 -4.19 -16.42
C SER A 140 -20.99 -3.67 -17.33
N CYS A 141 -20.76 -4.34 -18.46
CA CYS A 141 -19.79 -3.90 -19.46
C CYS A 141 -20.55 -3.21 -20.59
N ASP A 142 -20.26 -1.93 -20.83
CA ASP A 142 -20.71 -1.24 -22.04
C ASP A 142 -19.84 -1.71 -23.21
N HIS A 143 -20.43 -2.55 -24.07
CA HIS A 143 -19.76 -3.19 -25.19
C HIS A 143 -19.37 -2.22 -26.31
N GLY A 144 -19.96 -1.01 -26.34
CA GLY A 144 -19.66 0.00 -27.36
C GLY A 144 -18.35 0.74 -27.10
N ILE A 145 -18.04 1.02 -25.83
CA ILE A 145 -16.86 1.79 -25.42
C ILE A 145 -15.83 1.00 -24.61
N LYS A 146 -16.09 -0.29 -24.38
CA LYS A 146 -15.25 -1.20 -23.55
C LYS A 146 -15.01 -0.66 -22.14
N ARG A 147 -16.06 -0.12 -21.50
CA ARG A 147 -15.99 0.39 -20.12
C ARG A 147 -16.89 -0.43 -19.21
N TRP A 148 -16.40 -0.70 -18.00
CA TRP A 148 -17.16 -1.34 -16.93
C TRP A 148 -17.85 -0.27 -16.11
N ARG A 149 -19.16 -0.39 -15.95
CA ARG A 149 -19.96 0.53 -15.16
C ARG A 149 -20.23 -0.09 -13.80
N LEU A 150 -19.87 0.66 -12.76
CA LEU A 150 -20.13 0.32 -11.37
C LEU A 150 -20.91 1.45 -10.71
N HIS A 151 -21.68 1.10 -9.70
CA HIS A 151 -22.32 2.06 -8.83
C HIS A 151 -21.58 2.02 -7.50
N LEU A 152 -20.81 3.06 -7.18
CA LEU A 152 -19.99 3.10 -5.97
C LEU A 152 -20.35 4.26 -5.03
N THR A 153 -20.32 4.01 -3.72
CA THR A 153 -20.33 5.09 -2.71
C THR A 153 -18.96 5.77 -2.64
N GLN A 154 -18.86 6.93 -1.99
CA GLN A 154 -17.58 7.63 -1.82
C GLN A 154 -16.54 6.78 -1.06
N GLU A 155 -16.99 6.01 -0.07
CA GLU A 155 -16.15 5.09 0.70
C GLU A 155 -15.63 3.95 -0.19
N GLN A 156 -16.51 3.38 -1.02
CA GLN A 156 -16.15 2.36 -2.01
C GLN A 156 -15.18 2.92 -3.07
N MET A 157 -15.35 4.18 -3.50
CA MET A 157 -14.41 4.85 -4.40
C MET A 157 -13.02 5.02 -3.76
N GLY A 158 -12.96 5.30 -2.45
CA GLY A 158 -11.70 5.30 -1.69
C GLY A 158 -11.03 3.92 -1.67
N SER A 159 -11.83 2.86 -1.50
CA SER A 159 -11.35 1.48 -1.56
C SER A 159 -10.90 1.06 -2.97
N VAL A 160 -11.56 1.53 -4.02
CA VAL A 160 -11.10 1.36 -5.41
C VAL A 160 -9.78 2.10 -5.64
N ALA A 161 -9.66 3.35 -5.18
CA ALA A 161 -8.41 4.10 -5.29
C ALA A 161 -7.25 3.40 -4.56
N TYR A 162 -7.53 2.78 -3.42
CA TYR A 162 -6.56 1.93 -2.71
C TYR A 162 -6.16 0.69 -3.51
N GLY A 163 -7.11 -0.07 -4.06
CA GLY A 163 -6.83 -1.23 -4.92
C GLY A 163 -6.04 -0.87 -6.19
N LEU A 164 -6.36 0.26 -6.83
CA LEU A 164 -5.60 0.78 -7.98
C LEU A 164 -4.22 1.30 -7.57
N TRP A 165 -4.08 1.82 -6.36
CA TRP A 165 -2.78 2.18 -5.80
C TRP A 165 -1.91 0.94 -5.58
N LEU A 166 -2.44 -0.16 -5.04
CA LEU A 166 -1.72 -1.45 -4.95
C LEU A 166 -1.30 -1.96 -6.34
N HIS A 167 -2.18 -1.83 -7.34
CA HIS A 167 -1.84 -2.15 -8.73
C HIS A 167 -0.71 -1.27 -9.29
N ARG A 168 -0.71 0.03 -8.95
CA ARG A 168 0.36 0.96 -9.31
C ARG A 168 1.70 0.53 -8.72
N MET A 169 1.73 0.07 -7.47
CA MET A 169 2.98 -0.36 -6.81
C MET A 169 3.58 -1.63 -7.44
N THR A 170 2.75 -2.46 -8.08
CA THR A 170 3.14 -3.75 -8.66
C THR A 170 3.21 -3.74 -10.20
N GLY A 171 3.04 -2.58 -10.85
CA GLY A 171 3.05 -2.53 -12.30
C GLY A 171 2.90 -1.13 -12.89
N SER A 172 1.65 -0.72 -13.14
CA SER A 172 1.32 0.45 -13.95
C SER A 172 0.59 1.52 -13.13
N ALA A 173 1.15 2.73 -13.13
CA ALA A 173 0.54 3.90 -12.48
C ALA A 173 -0.60 4.52 -13.30
N ALA A 174 -0.76 4.13 -14.57
CA ALA A 174 -1.70 4.77 -15.49
C ALA A 174 -3.16 4.61 -15.02
N GLU A 175 -3.49 3.44 -14.48
CA GLU A 175 -4.81 3.08 -13.95
C GLU A 175 -5.20 3.95 -12.75
N ALA A 176 -4.29 4.11 -11.79
CA ALA A 176 -4.50 4.96 -10.61
C ALA A 176 -4.56 6.45 -10.96
N ASN A 177 -3.66 6.91 -11.84
CA ASN A 177 -3.62 8.32 -12.25
C ASN A 177 -4.86 8.71 -13.05
N ARG A 178 -5.35 7.82 -13.94
CA ARG A 178 -6.61 8.02 -14.67
C ARG A 178 -7.79 8.13 -13.70
N PHE A 179 -7.88 7.21 -12.76
CA PHE A 179 -8.96 7.20 -11.77
C PHE A 179 -8.98 8.49 -10.93
N GLY A 180 -7.81 8.92 -10.46
CA GLY A 180 -7.66 10.18 -9.74
C GLY A 180 -8.03 11.40 -10.57
N ARG A 181 -7.70 11.42 -11.87
CA ARG A 181 -8.08 12.51 -12.77
C ARG A 181 -9.59 12.55 -13.05
N GLU A 182 -10.22 11.40 -13.22
CA GLU A 182 -11.62 11.28 -13.64
C GLU A 182 -12.59 11.48 -12.46
N TYR A 183 -12.20 11.06 -11.25
CA TYR A 183 -13.08 11.07 -10.09
C TYR A 183 -12.56 11.89 -8.90
N GLY A 184 -11.35 12.47 -8.99
CA GLY A 184 -10.76 13.28 -7.91
C GLY A 184 -10.30 12.47 -6.69
N VAL A 185 -10.39 11.14 -6.74
CA VAL A 185 -10.03 10.25 -5.61
C VAL A 185 -8.66 9.64 -5.87
N VAL A 186 -7.68 10.03 -5.06
CA VAL A 186 -6.32 9.47 -5.07
C VAL A 186 -6.02 8.90 -3.69
N TYR A 187 -5.58 7.65 -3.66
CA TYR A 187 -5.04 7.07 -2.43
C TYR A 187 -3.55 7.36 -2.33
N SER A 188 -3.15 7.95 -1.21
CA SER A 188 -1.76 8.01 -0.76
C SER A 188 -1.72 7.55 0.69
N PRO A 189 -0.87 6.58 1.05
CA PRO A 189 -0.64 6.31 2.46
C PRO A 189 -0.07 7.59 3.08
N ALA A 190 -0.74 8.13 4.09
CA ALA A 190 -0.17 9.21 4.87
C ALA A 190 1.13 8.69 5.47
N ARG A 191 2.24 9.42 5.27
CA ARG A 191 3.49 9.19 5.99
C ARG A 191 3.14 9.07 7.47
N ALA A 192 3.45 7.93 8.10
CA ALA A 192 3.24 7.75 9.53
C ALA A 192 3.83 8.95 10.27
N SER A 193 2.93 9.75 10.86
CA SER A 193 3.15 10.80 11.86
C SER A 193 4.49 11.54 11.79
N SER A 194 4.51 12.71 11.16
CA SER A 194 5.31 13.80 11.72
C SER A 194 4.69 14.18 13.08
N ASN A 195 5.33 13.69 14.15
CA ASN A 195 5.10 14.00 15.57
C ASN A 195 4.44 15.37 15.84
N PRO A 196 3.27 15.41 16.51
CA PRO A 196 2.82 16.58 17.25
C PRO A 196 3.17 16.41 18.73
N SER A 197 4.45 16.53 19.10
CA SER A 197 4.89 16.89 20.47
C SER A 197 6.41 16.94 20.56
N ALA A 198 6.97 18.11 20.26
CA ALA A 198 8.23 18.57 20.83
C ALA A 198 8.34 20.10 20.68
N ALA A 199 7.40 20.80 21.31
CA ALA A 199 7.62 22.18 21.75
C ALA A 199 7.06 22.30 23.17
N GLY A 200 7.56 21.42 24.05
CA GLY A 200 7.50 21.65 25.49
C GLY A 200 8.35 22.86 25.83
N GLY A 201 7.77 23.78 26.59
CA GLY A 201 8.42 25.00 27.01
C GLY A 201 9.72 24.76 27.76
N ALA A 202 10.68 25.66 27.51
CA ALA A 202 11.71 26.01 28.46
C ALA A 202 11.66 27.52 28.65
N ALA A 203 11.07 27.94 29.76
CA ALA A 203 11.23 29.29 30.28
C ALA A 203 12.69 29.49 30.75
N ARG A 204 13.33 30.59 30.34
CA ARG A 204 14.14 31.50 31.18
C ARG A 204 15.01 32.42 30.31
N GLY A 205 14.88 33.74 30.53
CA GLY A 205 15.89 34.69 30.06
C GLY A 205 15.43 36.15 29.96
N GLY A 206 15.33 36.84 31.11
CA GLY A 206 15.80 38.21 31.33
C GLY A 206 15.41 39.40 30.44
N MET A 207 14.84 40.41 31.12
CA MET A 207 15.23 41.84 31.07
C MET A 207 14.73 42.74 29.92
N GLY A 208 13.93 43.77 30.30
CA GLY A 208 14.14 45.15 29.80
C GLY A 208 12.98 45.88 29.12
N VAL A 209 12.41 46.84 29.88
CA VAL A 209 12.11 48.25 29.47
C VAL A 209 10.92 48.56 28.53
N SER A 210 9.90 49.24 29.10
CA SER A 210 9.41 50.61 28.77
C SER A 210 7.90 50.76 28.91
N GLY A 211 7.46 51.81 29.62
CA GLY A 211 6.09 52.30 29.68
C GLY A 211 5.65 52.70 31.07
#